data_AF-A0AAU5V070-F1
#
_entry.id   AF-A0AAU5V070-F1
#
_cell.length_a   1.000
_cell.length_b   1.000
_cell.length_c   1.000
_cell.angle_alpha   90.00
_cell.angle_beta   90.00
_cell.angle_gamma   90.00
#
_symmetry.space_group_name_H-M   'P 1'
#
loop_
_entity.id
_entity.type
_entity.pdbx_description
1 polymer ?
#
loop_
_entity_poly.entity_id
_entity_poly.type
_entity_poly.pdbx_seq_one_letter_code
_entity_poly.pdbx_strand_id
1 'polypeptide(L)'
;MSSGIVLMSDRRVAAIPLQDCGEDLVDVRMNGLKVDDRKRDEVGAWAHVRQGVLTRLLRAQSLLPTGVMLLFVEGFRPPALQRRYFEEYSDELARAHPGWQAAQLREAASRFVSPPEIAPHSAGAAVDVTLIDHLGRELDMGTRVNASPEESEGACYTDAPGLSDRARTNRATLGGALSVAGLINYGTEWWHWSFGDRYWALQTQQPAALYGPVELPLPHHRPAFTNEERSVGHTRHTPAKWSEHYTDGRGFRRLGDEEKRLLVEHAPAPGGGRALDVGCGTGETAAYLASLGYTVDGVDFAEGALVRARAEQAESEGVRWLCRDAEHDDLADLAEDGYDLVVLRLSVAFVRDRARVLRRLAARLREGGVLVIITPVVEHTAEERRHIALDEDELAALTDGFEQVRRFDAEGLAVLVLRGPAGSFSA
;
A
#
# COMPACT_ATOMS: atom_id res chain seq x y z
N MET A 1 -7.32 38.84 23.55
CA MET A 1 -8.34 37.94 24.15
C MET A 1 -8.16 36.59 23.49
N SER A 2 -7.38 35.67 24.08
CA SER A 2 -7.24 34.33 23.53
C SER A 2 -8.52 33.56 23.89
N SER A 3 -9.49 33.54 22.97
CA SER A 3 -10.60 32.58 23.08
C SER A 3 -9.97 31.18 22.93
N GLY A 4 -9.98 30.42 24.02
CA GLY A 4 -9.16 29.23 24.20
C GLY A 4 -9.31 28.21 23.09
N ILE A 5 -8.22 27.96 22.36
CA ILE A 5 -8.08 26.83 21.44
C ILE A 5 -8.44 25.56 22.23
N VAL A 6 -9.41 24.80 21.72
CA VAL A 6 -9.75 23.50 22.29
C VAL A 6 -8.71 22.51 21.81
N LEU A 7 -7.98 21.90 22.73
CA LEU A 7 -7.02 20.84 22.40
C LEU A 7 -7.76 19.55 22.10
N MET A 8 -7.18 18.70 21.25
CA MET A 8 -7.76 17.39 20.95
C MET A 8 -7.87 16.48 22.18
N SER A 9 -7.02 16.71 23.18
CA SER A 9 -7.04 16.06 24.48
C SER A 9 -8.02 16.66 25.50
N ASP A 10 -8.73 17.73 25.16
CA ASP A 10 -9.72 18.34 26.04
C ASP A 10 -10.82 17.32 26.42
N ARG A 11 -11.21 17.31 27.70
CA ARG A 11 -12.23 16.39 28.22
C ARG A 11 -13.57 16.51 27.48
N ARG A 12 -13.88 17.69 26.94
CA ARG A 12 -15.09 17.92 26.12
C ARG A 12 -15.03 17.17 24.79
N VAL A 13 -13.86 17.08 24.17
CA VAL A 13 -13.64 16.28 22.95
C VAL A 13 -13.79 14.80 23.31
N ALA A 14 -13.13 14.36 24.38
CA ALA A 14 -13.20 12.97 24.83
C ALA A 14 -14.63 12.52 25.22
N ALA A 15 -15.47 13.44 25.68
CA ALA A 15 -16.86 13.17 26.07
C ALA A 15 -17.84 13.03 24.90
N ILE A 16 -17.46 13.38 23.68
CA ILE A 16 -18.32 13.22 22.51
C ILE A 16 -18.60 11.73 22.26
N PRO A 17 -19.87 11.30 22.18
CA PRO A 17 -20.22 9.92 21.83
C PRO A 17 -19.62 9.51 20.48
N LEU A 18 -19.23 8.24 20.35
CA LEU A 18 -18.78 7.67 19.09
C LEU A 18 -19.89 6.79 18.50
N GLN A 19 -20.24 7.04 17.25
CA GLN A 19 -21.15 6.23 16.43
C GLN A 19 -20.43 5.92 15.11
N ASP A 20 -19.52 4.94 15.15
CA ASP A 20 -18.74 4.59 13.96
C ASP A 20 -19.66 4.13 12.82
N CYS A 21 -19.58 4.79 11.67
CA CYS A 21 -20.43 4.49 10.53
C CYS A 21 -19.89 3.35 9.63
N GLY A 22 -18.71 2.81 9.93
CA GLY A 22 -18.14 1.64 9.26
C GLY A 22 -17.57 1.91 7.86
N GLU A 23 -17.28 3.16 7.49
CA GLU A 23 -16.66 3.46 6.18
C GLU A 23 -15.25 2.88 6.08
N ASP A 24 -14.90 2.28 4.95
CA ASP A 24 -13.55 1.72 4.77
C ASP A 24 -12.45 2.79 4.79
N LEU A 25 -11.25 2.37 5.18
CA LEU A 25 -10.03 3.11 4.88
C LEU A 25 -9.66 2.89 3.41
N VAL A 26 -9.35 3.96 2.72
CA VAL A 26 -9.00 3.95 1.30
C VAL A 26 -7.68 4.66 1.06
N ASP A 27 -6.88 4.11 0.15
CA ASP A 27 -5.59 4.66 -0.25
C ASP A 27 -5.77 5.88 -1.16
N VAL A 28 -5.28 7.04 -0.74
CA VAL A 28 -5.40 8.27 -1.52
C VAL A 28 -4.57 8.28 -2.80
N ARG A 29 -3.51 7.45 -2.88
CA ARG A 29 -2.62 7.33 -4.06
C ARG A 29 -3.36 6.78 -5.27
N MET A 30 -4.30 5.87 -5.01
CA MET A 30 -5.15 5.26 -6.04
C MET A 30 -6.22 6.22 -6.58
N ASN A 31 -6.34 7.42 -5.99
CA ASN A 31 -7.40 8.38 -6.26
C ASN A 31 -6.88 9.73 -6.78
N GLY A 32 -5.63 9.77 -7.26
CA GLY A 32 -5.08 10.92 -7.99
C GLY A 32 -4.59 12.08 -7.12
N LEU A 33 -4.56 11.93 -5.80
CA LEU A 33 -3.92 12.91 -4.90
C LEU A 33 -2.39 12.75 -4.94
N LYS A 34 -1.68 13.89 -4.93
CA LYS A 34 -0.23 13.90 -4.75
C LYS A 34 0.09 13.61 -3.30
N VAL A 35 0.98 12.65 -3.08
CA VAL A 35 1.40 12.21 -1.75
C VAL A 35 2.87 12.52 -1.52
N ASP A 36 3.22 12.69 -0.26
CA ASP A 36 4.56 12.99 0.21
C ASP A 36 5.19 11.79 0.92
N ASP A 37 6.32 11.31 0.41
CA ASP A 37 6.96 10.11 0.94
C ASP A 37 7.69 10.32 2.29
N ARG A 38 7.71 11.53 2.87
CA ARG A 38 8.37 11.82 4.16
C ARG A 38 7.82 10.99 5.33
N LYS A 39 6.55 10.60 5.26
CA LYS A 39 5.85 9.83 6.29
C LYS A 39 5.64 8.36 5.92
N ARG A 40 6.36 7.88 4.89
CA ARG A 40 6.18 6.52 4.41
C ARG A 40 6.47 5.48 5.49
N ASP A 41 5.53 4.57 5.70
CA ASP A 41 5.71 3.34 6.47
C ASP A 41 5.68 2.12 5.53
N GLU A 42 6.14 0.97 6.04
CA GLU A 42 6.29 -0.26 5.24
C GLU A 42 4.95 -0.79 4.69
N VAL A 43 3.84 -0.53 5.38
CA VAL A 43 2.50 -1.02 5.02
C VAL A 43 1.67 0.03 4.27
N GLY A 44 2.22 1.24 4.06
CA GLY A 44 1.53 2.35 3.40
C GLY A 44 0.36 2.93 4.21
N ALA A 45 0.30 2.69 5.52
CA ALA A 45 -0.80 3.10 6.38
C ALA A 45 -1.02 4.61 6.33
N TRP A 46 0.05 5.40 6.37
CA TRP A 46 0.04 6.86 6.28
C TRP A 46 -0.78 7.40 5.10
N ALA A 47 -0.88 6.68 3.98
CA ALA A 47 -1.59 7.11 2.77
C ALA A 47 -3.10 6.80 2.78
N HIS A 48 -3.64 6.27 3.88
CA HIS A 48 -5.06 5.91 3.97
C HIS A 48 -5.87 6.94 4.74
N VAL A 49 -7.14 7.10 4.40
CA VAL A 49 -8.15 7.87 5.15
C VAL A 49 -9.53 7.21 4.99
N ARG A 50 -10.53 7.55 5.80
CA ARG A 50 -11.91 7.10 5.57
C ARG A 50 -12.43 7.61 4.22
N GLN A 51 -13.28 6.85 3.54
CA GLN A 51 -13.87 7.23 2.25
C GLN A 51 -14.51 8.64 2.26
N GLY A 52 -15.19 9.01 3.35
CA GLY A 52 -15.76 10.34 3.54
C GLY A 52 -14.70 11.45 3.61
N VAL A 53 -13.51 11.18 4.14
CA VAL A 53 -12.38 12.13 4.16
C VAL A 53 -11.79 12.28 2.76
N LEU A 54 -11.55 11.17 2.04
CA LEU A 54 -11.08 11.22 0.65
C LEU A 54 -11.99 12.05 -0.24
N THR A 55 -13.31 11.82 -0.15
CA THR A 55 -14.32 12.57 -0.92
C THR A 55 -14.18 14.08 -0.73
N ARG A 56 -13.88 14.51 0.51
CA ARG A 56 -13.69 15.92 0.84
C ARG A 56 -12.35 16.45 0.37
N LEU A 57 -11.28 15.65 0.43
CA LEU A 57 -9.98 16.03 -0.12
C LEU A 57 -10.04 16.25 -1.63
N LEU A 58 -10.73 15.38 -2.37
CA LEU A 58 -10.96 15.56 -3.81
C LEU A 58 -11.80 16.80 -4.12
N ARG A 59 -12.81 17.10 -3.29
CA ARG A 59 -13.57 18.35 -3.38
C ARG A 59 -12.72 19.57 -3.06
N ALA A 60 -11.87 19.52 -2.05
CA ALA A 60 -10.96 20.62 -1.73
C ALA A 60 -9.96 20.86 -2.86
N GLN A 61 -9.40 19.79 -3.44
CA GLN A 61 -8.51 19.87 -4.59
C GLN A 61 -9.18 20.55 -5.80
N SER A 62 -10.47 20.31 -6.06
CA SER A 62 -11.18 20.95 -7.17
C SER A 62 -11.52 22.43 -6.93
N LEU A 63 -11.45 22.90 -5.68
CA LEU A 63 -11.66 24.29 -5.29
C LEU A 63 -10.36 25.12 -5.29
N LEU A 64 -9.20 24.48 -5.42
CA LEU A 64 -7.91 25.18 -5.44
C LEU A 64 -7.72 25.97 -6.74
N PRO A 65 -7.00 27.11 -6.70
CA PRO A 65 -6.65 27.87 -7.90
C PRO A 65 -5.88 27.04 -8.92
N THR A 66 -6.02 27.40 -10.20
CA THR A 66 -5.25 26.75 -11.27
C THR A 66 -3.75 26.77 -10.99
N GLY A 67 -3.11 25.60 -11.07
CA GLY A 67 -1.67 25.45 -10.83
C GLY A 67 -1.29 25.27 -9.36
N VAL A 68 -2.27 25.15 -8.45
CA VAL A 68 -2.08 24.82 -7.03
C VAL A 68 -2.72 23.45 -6.75
N MET A 69 -1.99 22.57 -6.08
CA MET A 69 -2.46 21.22 -5.72
C MET A 69 -2.26 20.95 -4.22
N LEU A 70 -3.09 20.07 -3.67
CA LEU A 70 -2.85 19.49 -2.35
C LEU A 70 -1.65 18.55 -2.44
N LEU A 71 -0.80 18.62 -1.43
CA LEU A 71 0.20 17.60 -1.12
C LEU A 71 -0.20 16.92 0.18
N PHE A 72 -0.57 15.66 0.09
CA PHE A 72 -0.98 14.81 1.20
C PHE A 72 0.25 14.29 1.94
N VAL A 73 0.33 14.54 3.24
CA VAL A 73 1.51 14.19 4.06
C VAL A 73 1.24 12.99 4.96
N GLU A 74 0.12 12.98 5.70
CA GLU A 74 -0.22 11.87 6.61
C GLU A 74 -1.74 11.79 6.77
N GLY A 75 -2.32 10.60 6.72
CA GLY A 75 -3.73 10.34 7.01
C GLY A 75 -3.86 9.36 8.16
N PHE A 76 -3.80 8.07 7.87
CA PHE A 76 -4.05 7.05 8.87
C PHE A 76 -2.77 6.65 9.62
N ARG A 77 -2.89 6.55 10.94
CA ARG A 77 -1.82 6.08 11.82
C ARG A 77 -2.29 4.87 12.62
N PRO A 78 -1.68 3.68 12.46
CA PRO A 78 -2.12 2.48 13.15
C PRO A 78 -2.27 2.68 14.66
N PRO A 79 -3.36 2.18 15.30
CA PRO A 79 -3.57 2.33 16.74
C PRO A 79 -2.39 1.85 17.59
N ALA A 80 -1.72 0.77 17.19
CA ALA A 80 -0.52 0.26 17.86
C ALA A 80 0.66 1.26 17.81
N LEU A 81 0.84 1.95 16.68
CA LEU A 81 1.88 2.97 16.52
C LEU A 81 1.55 4.22 17.35
N GLN A 82 0.29 4.65 17.35
CA GLN A 82 -0.17 5.77 18.18
C GLN A 82 0.02 5.49 19.68
N ARG A 83 -0.27 4.27 20.13
CA ARG A 83 -0.04 3.85 21.51
C ARG A 83 1.43 3.93 21.90
N ARG A 84 2.31 3.42 21.04
CA ARG A 84 3.76 3.50 21.24
C ARG A 84 4.24 4.94 21.39
N TYR A 85 3.82 5.85 20.49
CA TYR A 85 4.19 7.27 20.60
C TYR A 85 3.73 7.90 21.92
N PHE A 86 2.53 7.57 22.36
CA PHE A 86 2.00 8.08 23.63
C PHE A 86 2.75 7.54 24.85
N GLU A 87 3.08 6.25 24.85
CA GLU A 87 3.80 5.57 25.92
C GLU A 87 5.25 6.05 26.01
N GLU A 88 5.99 6.08 24.89
CA GLU A 88 7.38 6.56 24.84
C GLU A 88 7.50 7.99 25.36
N TYR A 89 6.60 8.89 24.94
CA TYR A 89 6.60 10.26 25.40
C TYR A 89 6.19 10.39 26.88
N SER A 90 5.25 9.57 27.34
CA SER A 90 4.89 9.51 28.77
C SER A 90 6.07 9.06 29.63
N ASP A 91 6.87 8.09 29.15
CA ASP A 91 8.07 7.60 29.83
C ASP A 91 9.20 8.66 29.86
N GLU A 92 9.32 9.48 28.82
CA GLU A 92 10.22 10.65 28.81
C GLU A 92 9.80 11.67 29.88
N LEU A 93 8.52 12.03 29.93
CA LEU A 93 7.99 12.94 30.95
C LEU A 93 8.15 12.37 32.37
N ALA A 94 7.99 11.06 32.55
CA ALA A 94 8.19 10.40 33.84
C ALA A 94 9.65 10.49 34.30
N ARG A 95 10.60 10.33 33.37
CA ARG A 95 12.03 10.51 33.65
C ARG A 95 12.38 11.97 33.96
N ALA A 96 11.81 12.92 33.24
CA ALA A 96 12.03 14.35 33.47
C ALA A 96 11.35 14.86 34.76
N HIS A 97 10.26 14.22 35.18
CA HIS A 97 9.45 14.61 36.33
C HIS A 97 9.12 13.42 37.26
N PRO A 98 10.09 12.88 38.01
CA PRO A 98 9.92 11.64 38.80
C PRO A 98 8.84 11.67 39.89
N GLY A 99 8.37 12.87 40.29
CA GLY A 99 7.35 13.06 41.31
C GLY A 99 5.92 13.20 40.77
N TRP A 100 5.73 13.17 39.45
CA TRP A 100 4.41 13.30 38.84
C TRP A 100 3.62 12.00 38.94
N GLN A 101 2.32 12.12 39.23
CA GLN A 101 1.39 10.99 39.22
C GLN A 101 0.99 10.64 37.78
N ALA A 102 0.54 9.40 37.56
CA ALA A 102 0.14 8.90 36.24
C ALA A 102 -0.89 9.80 35.53
N ALA A 103 -1.85 10.39 36.26
CA ALA A 103 -2.83 11.31 35.70
C ALA A 103 -2.19 12.61 35.19
N GLN A 104 -1.18 13.13 35.89
CA GLN A 104 -0.45 14.34 35.51
C GLN A 104 0.43 14.08 34.29
N LEU A 105 1.11 12.92 34.26
CA LEU A 105 1.89 12.47 33.10
C LEU A 105 1.00 12.32 31.87
N ARG A 106 -0.16 11.67 32.01
CA ARG A 106 -1.14 11.52 30.92
C ARG A 106 -1.63 12.87 30.40
N GLU A 107 -2.00 13.78 31.30
CA GLU A 107 -2.45 15.13 30.90
C GLU A 107 -1.35 15.89 30.15
N ALA A 108 -0.12 15.87 30.67
CA ALA A 108 1.02 16.52 30.02
C ALA A 108 1.36 15.89 28.67
N ALA A 109 1.41 14.55 28.58
CA ALA A 109 1.62 13.83 27.33
C ALA A 109 0.54 14.19 26.28
N SER A 110 -0.71 14.27 26.73
CA SER A 110 -1.87 14.59 25.88
C SER A 110 -1.83 15.99 25.24
N ARG A 111 -0.94 16.89 25.70
CA ARG A 111 -0.76 18.22 25.09
C ARG A 111 0.04 18.17 23.79
N PHE A 112 0.85 17.14 23.60
CA PHE A 112 1.76 16.98 22.46
C PHE A 112 1.46 15.73 21.63
N VAL A 113 0.98 14.66 22.27
CA VAL A 113 0.61 13.41 21.60
C VAL A 113 -0.82 13.07 21.96
N SER A 114 -1.69 12.95 20.96
CA SER A 114 -3.10 12.62 21.20
C SER A 114 -3.24 11.27 21.92
N PRO A 115 -4.11 11.16 22.94
CA PRO A 115 -4.38 9.88 23.59
C PRO A 115 -4.88 8.84 22.56
N PRO A 116 -4.41 7.58 22.61
CA PRO A 116 -4.72 6.58 21.58
C PRO A 116 -6.21 6.35 21.36
N GLU A 117 -7.03 6.47 22.41
CA GLU A 117 -8.48 6.24 22.34
C GLU A 117 -9.27 7.37 21.67
N ILE A 118 -8.66 8.53 21.42
CA ILE A 118 -9.29 9.67 20.74
C ILE A 118 -8.47 10.20 19.57
N ALA A 119 -7.38 9.52 19.18
CA ALA A 119 -6.47 9.96 18.14
C ALA A 119 -7.13 9.94 16.75
N PRO A 120 -7.34 11.09 16.10
CA PRO A 120 -8.03 11.18 14.81
C PRO A 120 -7.36 10.45 13.65
N HIS A 121 -6.02 10.49 13.58
CA HIS A 121 -5.27 9.74 12.56
C HIS A 121 -5.53 8.23 12.69
N SER A 122 -5.67 7.70 13.91
CA SER A 122 -6.01 6.28 14.12
C SER A 122 -7.46 5.95 13.78
N ALA A 123 -8.33 6.96 13.60
CA ALA A 123 -9.68 6.77 13.07
C ALA A 123 -9.76 6.90 11.55
N GLY A 124 -8.64 7.25 10.87
CA GLY A 124 -8.63 7.64 9.46
C GLY A 124 -9.40 8.92 9.18
N ALA A 125 -9.64 9.71 10.23
CA ALA A 125 -10.55 10.85 10.25
C ALA A 125 -9.83 12.20 10.15
N ALA A 126 -8.50 12.19 10.24
CA ALA A 126 -7.66 13.36 10.10
C ALA A 126 -6.65 13.22 8.98
N VAL A 127 -6.15 14.38 8.54
CA VAL A 127 -5.17 14.49 7.48
C VAL A 127 -4.26 15.69 7.71
N ASP A 128 -2.97 15.48 7.46
CA ASP A 128 -1.96 16.52 7.36
C ASP A 128 -1.70 16.81 5.87
N VAL A 129 -1.93 18.07 5.47
CA VAL A 129 -1.77 18.50 4.08
C VAL A 129 -1.07 19.86 3.96
N THR A 130 -0.40 20.07 2.84
CA THR A 130 0.14 21.36 2.42
C THR A 130 -0.22 21.63 0.94
N LEU A 131 0.27 22.74 0.39
CA LEU A 131 0.08 23.10 -1.02
C LEU A 131 1.39 22.98 -1.80
N ILE A 132 1.29 22.54 -3.05
CA ILE A 132 2.38 22.56 -4.03
C ILE A 132 1.95 23.34 -5.29
N ASP A 133 2.93 23.88 -6.01
CA ASP A 133 2.69 24.39 -7.36
C ASP A 133 2.68 23.28 -8.42
N HIS A 134 2.37 23.65 -9.66
CA HIS A 134 2.38 22.75 -10.83
C HIS A 134 3.74 22.08 -11.13
N LEU A 135 4.84 22.56 -10.53
CA LEU A 135 6.16 21.95 -10.64
C LEU A 135 6.47 21.04 -9.44
N GLY A 136 5.52 20.84 -8.53
CA GLY A 136 5.67 20.02 -7.34
C GLY A 136 6.43 20.70 -6.19
N ARG A 137 6.63 22.02 -6.25
CA ARG A 137 7.34 22.74 -5.18
C ARG A 137 6.36 23.15 -4.09
N GLU A 138 6.67 22.80 -2.83
CA GLU A 138 5.88 23.22 -1.67
C GLU A 138 5.78 24.75 -1.61
N LEU A 139 4.56 25.23 -1.39
CA LEU A 139 4.30 26.66 -1.19
C LEU A 139 4.72 27.08 0.22
N ASP A 140 5.17 28.32 0.36
CA ASP A 140 5.51 28.89 1.66
C ASP A 140 4.25 28.98 2.53
N MET A 141 4.23 28.21 3.62
CA MET A 141 3.17 28.20 4.63
C MET A 141 3.60 28.86 5.93
N GLY A 142 4.75 29.55 5.95
CA GLY A 142 5.35 30.19 7.14
C GLY A 142 6.17 29.24 8.00
N THR A 143 5.85 27.95 8.00
CA THR A 143 6.68 26.88 8.58
C THR A 143 6.59 25.64 7.72
N ARG A 144 7.52 24.69 7.91
CA ARG A 144 7.33 23.31 7.45
C ARG A 144 6.19 22.63 8.23
N VAL A 145 5.61 21.58 7.64
CA VAL A 145 4.73 20.64 8.34
C VAL A 145 5.49 20.00 9.51
N ASN A 146 4.81 19.74 10.63
CA ASN A 146 5.39 19.21 11.87
C ASN A 146 6.45 20.11 12.53
N ALA A 147 6.44 21.42 12.28
CA ALA A 147 7.27 22.35 13.05
C ALA A 147 6.67 22.53 14.45
N SER A 148 7.46 22.39 15.51
CA SER A 148 6.94 22.60 16.87
C SER A 148 6.70 24.09 17.18
N PRO A 149 5.88 24.43 18.19
CA PRO A 149 5.74 25.81 18.65
C PRO A 149 7.08 26.45 19.06
N GLU A 150 7.98 25.67 19.66
CA GLU A 150 9.31 26.11 20.08
C GLU A 150 10.23 26.38 18.89
N GLU A 151 10.21 25.51 17.87
CA GLU A 151 10.99 25.68 16.64
C GLU A 151 10.49 26.86 15.78
N SER A 152 9.19 27.15 15.86
CA SER A 152 8.52 28.11 14.97
C SER A 152 8.15 29.43 15.63
N GLU A 153 8.49 29.63 16.90
CA GLU A 153 8.02 30.77 17.70
C GLU A 153 6.48 30.93 17.65
N GLY A 154 5.77 29.79 17.62
CA GLY A 154 4.31 29.72 17.51
C GLY A 154 3.75 29.91 16.09
N ALA A 155 4.58 30.06 15.06
CA ALA A 155 4.11 30.18 13.68
C ALA A 155 3.41 28.92 13.16
N CYS A 156 3.56 27.76 13.82
CA CYS A 156 2.81 26.54 13.51
C CYS A 156 1.28 26.66 13.78
N TYR A 157 0.86 27.57 14.66
CA TYR A 157 -0.56 27.81 14.95
C TYR A 157 -1.28 28.37 13.72
N THR A 158 -2.53 27.96 13.51
CA THR A 158 -3.30 28.29 12.31
C THR A 158 -3.43 29.80 12.12
N ASP A 159 -3.84 30.48 13.18
CA ASP A 159 -4.04 31.94 13.23
C ASP A 159 -2.80 32.68 13.73
N ALA A 160 -1.60 32.11 13.54
CA ALA A 160 -0.35 32.72 14.00
C ALA A 160 -0.21 34.18 13.50
N PRO A 161 0.09 35.13 14.39
CA PRO A 161 0.43 36.48 13.98
C PRO A 161 1.80 36.50 13.30
N GLY A 162 2.12 37.59 12.58
CA GLY A 162 3.47 37.80 12.04
C GLY A 162 3.87 36.96 10.82
N LEU A 163 2.96 36.15 10.26
CA LEU A 163 3.20 35.46 8.98
C LEU A 163 3.39 36.46 7.83
N SER A 164 4.26 36.10 6.88
CA SER A 164 4.41 36.81 5.60
C SER A 164 3.08 36.87 4.85
N ASP A 165 2.89 37.88 3.99
CA ASP A 165 1.67 38.01 3.19
C ASP A 165 1.44 36.79 2.29
N ARG A 166 2.53 36.19 1.80
CA ARG A 166 2.50 34.97 0.99
C ARG A 166 2.02 33.77 1.81
N ALA A 167 2.60 33.53 2.98
CA ALA A 167 2.19 32.44 3.86
C ALA A 167 0.73 32.58 4.30
N ARG A 168 0.30 33.81 4.65
CA ARG A 168 -1.08 34.11 4.99
C ARG A 168 -2.05 33.80 3.85
N THR A 169 -1.68 34.19 2.63
CA THR A 169 -2.49 33.93 1.42
C THR A 169 -2.61 32.43 1.12
N ASN A 170 -1.50 31.68 1.23
CA ASN A 170 -1.50 30.25 0.98
C ASN A 170 -2.31 29.48 2.04
N ARG A 171 -2.18 29.85 3.33
CA ARG A 171 -3.01 29.30 4.40
C ARG A 171 -4.50 29.61 4.21
N ALA A 172 -4.84 30.83 3.79
CA ALA A 172 -6.22 31.19 3.47
C ALA A 172 -6.77 30.37 2.28
N THR A 173 -5.93 30.10 1.27
CA THR A 173 -6.29 29.26 0.12
C THR A 173 -6.57 27.82 0.55
N LEU A 174 -5.63 27.20 1.28
CA LEU A 174 -5.78 25.85 1.82
C LEU A 174 -7.01 25.76 2.72
N GLY A 175 -7.12 26.71 3.66
CA GLY A 175 -8.17 26.71 4.65
C GLY A 175 -9.55 26.95 4.06
N GLY A 176 -9.67 27.82 3.07
CA GLY A 176 -10.92 28.04 2.35
C GLY A 176 -11.39 26.77 1.63
N ALA A 177 -10.50 26.10 0.90
CA ALA A 177 -10.84 24.89 0.16
C ALA A 177 -11.28 23.74 1.06
N LEU A 178 -10.53 23.46 2.13
CA LEU A 178 -10.83 22.37 3.07
C LEU A 178 -12.08 22.65 3.91
N SER A 179 -12.28 23.90 4.35
CA SER A 179 -13.48 24.29 5.10
C SER A 179 -14.75 24.17 4.24
N VAL A 180 -14.71 24.59 2.97
CA VAL A 180 -15.84 24.43 2.04
C VAL A 180 -16.12 22.95 1.75
N ALA A 181 -15.09 22.11 1.75
CA ALA A 181 -15.24 20.67 1.65
C ALA A 181 -15.78 20.03 2.94
N GLY A 182 -15.83 20.76 4.05
CA GLY A 182 -16.44 20.34 5.32
C GLY A 182 -15.46 19.75 6.32
N LEU A 183 -14.15 19.86 6.09
CA LEU A 183 -13.15 19.59 7.12
C LEU A 183 -13.02 20.81 8.05
N ILE A 184 -12.58 20.58 9.28
CA ILE A 184 -12.20 21.64 10.20
C ILE A 184 -10.70 21.61 10.46
N ASN A 185 -10.09 22.75 10.72
CA ASN A 185 -8.68 22.82 11.08
C ASN A 185 -8.49 22.66 12.59
N TYR A 186 -7.37 22.05 12.99
CA TYR A 186 -6.91 22.06 14.37
C TYR A 186 -6.04 23.29 14.65
N GLY A 187 -6.50 24.17 15.55
CA GLY A 187 -5.93 25.52 15.70
C GLY A 187 -4.44 25.58 16.10
N THR A 188 -3.85 24.50 16.63
CA THR A 188 -2.42 24.46 16.96
C THR A 188 -1.53 24.03 15.79
N GLU A 189 -2.12 23.56 14.69
CA GLU A 189 -1.40 22.95 13.57
C GLU A 189 -2.08 23.36 12.25
N TRP A 190 -1.48 24.30 11.52
CA TRP A 190 -2.09 24.82 10.27
C TRP A 190 -2.31 23.76 9.19
N TRP A 191 -1.53 22.67 9.23
CA TRP A 191 -1.57 21.56 8.28
C TRP A 191 -2.60 20.48 8.64
N HIS A 192 -3.06 20.42 9.89
CA HIS A 192 -3.89 19.33 10.40
C HIS A 192 -5.38 19.63 10.28
N TRP A 193 -6.11 18.71 9.67
CA TRP A 193 -7.52 18.84 9.38
C TRP A 193 -8.30 17.59 9.74
N SER A 194 -9.50 17.78 10.30
CA SER A 194 -10.36 16.74 10.84
C SER A 194 -11.71 16.70 10.14
N PHE A 195 -12.23 15.49 9.94
CA PHE A 195 -13.61 15.26 9.56
C PHE A 195 -14.13 13.96 10.18
N GLY A 196 -15.29 14.03 10.85
CA GLY A 196 -15.97 12.87 11.41
C GLY A 196 -15.40 12.31 12.73
N ASP A 197 -14.24 12.77 13.20
CA ASP A 197 -13.76 12.46 14.55
C ASP A 197 -14.49 13.27 15.65
N ARG A 198 -14.10 13.05 16.90
CA ARG A 198 -14.66 13.76 18.07
C ARG A 198 -14.33 15.26 18.10
N TYR A 199 -13.18 15.66 17.56
CA TYR A 199 -12.80 17.07 17.49
C TYR A 199 -13.72 17.80 16.51
N TRP A 200 -13.91 17.23 15.32
CA TRP A 200 -14.88 17.66 14.32
C TRP A 200 -16.28 17.74 14.89
N ALA A 201 -16.76 16.69 15.55
CA ALA A 201 -18.09 16.68 16.11
C ALA A 201 -18.29 17.77 17.19
N LEU A 202 -17.29 18.00 18.05
CA LEU A 202 -17.36 19.07 19.05
C LEU A 202 -17.43 20.46 18.41
N GLN A 203 -16.52 20.76 17.48
CA GLN A 203 -16.41 22.08 16.85
C GLN A 203 -17.61 22.38 15.93
N THR A 204 -18.18 21.36 15.30
CA THR A 204 -19.35 21.48 14.40
C THR A 204 -20.67 21.18 15.09
N GLN A 205 -20.67 21.01 16.43
CA GLN A 205 -21.84 20.76 17.27
C GLN A 205 -22.68 19.54 16.85
N GLN A 206 -22.00 18.47 16.40
CA GLN A 206 -22.64 17.21 16.07
C GLN A 206 -22.85 16.36 17.32
N PRO A 207 -23.93 15.56 17.39
CA PRO A 207 -24.27 14.79 18.58
C PRO A 207 -23.31 13.61 18.83
N ALA A 208 -22.58 13.16 17.80
CA ALA A 208 -21.61 12.07 17.88
C ALA A 208 -20.52 12.21 16.81
N ALA A 209 -19.37 11.61 17.07
CA ALA A 209 -18.34 11.34 16.07
C ALA A 209 -18.76 10.18 15.17
N LEU A 210 -18.44 10.28 13.87
CA LEU A 210 -18.71 9.28 12.83
C LEU A 210 -17.61 8.21 12.73
N TYR A 211 -16.40 8.51 13.20
CA TYR A 211 -15.24 7.63 13.05
C TYR A 211 -14.50 7.46 14.37
N GLY A 212 -14.26 6.21 14.74
CA GLY A 212 -13.41 5.82 15.85
C GLY A 212 -12.13 5.14 15.37
N PRO A 213 -11.20 4.86 16.30
CA PRO A 213 -10.00 4.09 15.99
C PRO A 213 -10.35 2.80 15.25
N VAL A 214 -9.64 2.55 14.16
CA VAL A 214 -9.82 1.37 13.31
C VAL A 214 -8.45 0.79 13.03
N GLU A 215 -8.38 -0.51 12.79
CA GLU A 215 -7.15 -1.10 12.26
C GLU A 215 -7.11 -0.84 10.75
N LEU A 216 -5.90 -0.77 10.17
CA LEU A 216 -5.82 -0.85 8.72
C LEU A 216 -6.55 -2.15 8.32
N PRO A 217 -7.49 -2.13 7.36
CA PRO A 217 -7.99 -3.37 6.81
C PRO A 217 -6.76 -4.16 6.39
N LEU A 218 -6.46 -5.23 7.11
CA LEU A 218 -5.61 -6.27 6.57
C LEU A 218 -6.27 -6.62 5.24
N PRO A 219 -5.55 -6.64 4.10
CA PRO A 219 -6.15 -7.03 2.83
C PRO A 219 -7.01 -8.27 3.09
N HIS A 220 -8.31 -8.12 2.88
CA HIS A 220 -9.39 -8.86 3.55
C HIS A 220 -8.98 -10.22 4.18
N HIS A 221 -8.92 -10.30 5.51
CA HIS A 221 -8.87 -11.62 6.16
C HIS A 221 -10.25 -12.30 6.11
N ARG A 222 -10.36 -13.34 5.28
CA ARG A 222 -10.88 -14.61 5.79
C ARG A 222 -9.74 -15.31 6.57
N PRO A 223 -10.06 -16.21 7.51
CA PRO A 223 -9.15 -16.56 8.59
C PRO A 223 -8.03 -17.45 8.06
N ALA A 224 -6.88 -16.85 7.81
CA ALA A 224 -5.65 -17.55 7.53
C ALA A 224 -4.53 -17.07 8.45
N PHE A 225 -3.91 -18.06 9.08
CA PHE A 225 -2.71 -17.96 9.88
C PHE A 225 -1.68 -17.00 9.26
N THR A 226 -1.37 -15.90 9.95
CA THR A 226 -0.34 -14.96 9.50
C THR A 226 1.01 -15.67 9.39
N ASN A 227 1.69 -15.48 8.26
CA ASN A 227 3.08 -15.91 8.06
C ASN A 227 4.07 -15.21 9.03
N GLU A 228 3.63 -14.23 9.83
CA GLU A 228 4.43 -13.64 10.90
C GLU A 228 4.71 -14.63 12.04
N GLU A 229 3.77 -15.54 12.36
CA GLU A 229 4.03 -16.62 13.34
C GLU A 229 4.90 -17.76 12.76
N ARG A 230 5.22 -17.71 11.45
CA ARG A 230 6.21 -18.60 10.80
C ARG A 230 7.59 -17.96 10.68
N SER A 231 7.76 -16.72 11.14
CA SER A 231 8.97 -15.91 10.96
C SER A 231 10.00 -16.03 12.08
N VAL A 232 10.00 -17.12 12.84
CA VAL A 232 11.21 -17.52 13.58
C VAL A 232 12.25 -18.02 12.56
N GLY A 233 12.86 -17.11 11.81
CA GLY A 233 14.13 -17.35 11.09
C GLY A 233 14.23 -17.08 9.57
N HIS A 234 13.38 -16.27 8.91
CA HIS A 234 13.50 -16.06 7.45
C HIS A 234 14.00 -14.65 7.04
N THR A 235 15.18 -14.64 6.45
CA THR A 235 15.92 -13.51 5.87
C THR A 235 15.18 -12.79 4.72
N ARG A 236 15.15 -11.45 4.71
CA ARG A 236 14.69 -10.61 3.56
C ARG A 236 15.21 -11.16 2.22
N HIS A 237 14.35 -11.50 1.27
CA HIS A 237 14.72 -11.99 -0.07
C HIS A 237 15.16 -10.82 -0.96
N THR A 238 16.44 -10.77 -1.35
CA THR A 238 17.01 -9.74 -2.25
C THR A 238 17.47 -10.38 -3.56
N PRO A 239 17.64 -9.61 -4.65
CA PRO A 239 18.23 -10.12 -5.89
C PRO A 239 19.55 -10.88 -5.68
N ALA A 240 20.39 -10.38 -4.76
CA ALA A 240 21.66 -11.01 -4.41
C ALA A 240 21.47 -12.38 -3.73
N LYS A 241 20.55 -12.49 -2.78
CA LYS A 241 20.27 -13.77 -2.09
C LYS A 241 19.63 -14.81 -3.00
N TRP A 242 18.75 -14.38 -3.91
CA TRP A 242 18.22 -15.28 -4.93
C TRP A 242 19.30 -15.68 -5.93
N SER A 243 20.16 -14.75 -6.35
CA SER A 243 21.29 -15.09 -7.21
C SER A 243 22.20 -16.14 -6.54
N GLU A 244 22.53 -15.96 -5.26
CA GLU A 244 23.27 -16.94 -4.46
C GLU A 244 22.52 -18.29 -4.35
N HIS A 245 21.21 -18.28 -4.12
CA HIS A 245 20.38 -19.49 -4.14
C HIS A 245 20.58 -20.31 -5.42
N TYR A 246 20.51 -19.66 -6.57
CA TYR A 246 20.70 -20.34 -7.85
C TYR A 246 22.16 -20.71 -8.11
N THR A 247 23.13 -19.87 -7.76
CA THR A 247 24.57 -20.16 -7.91
C THR A 247 25.00 -21.38 -7.07
N ASP A 248 24.39 -21.58 -5.91
CA ASP A 248 24.61 -22.76 -5.05
C ASP A 248 23.94 -24.04 -5.58
N GLY A 249 23.40 -24.01 -6.80
CA GLY A 249 22.74 -25.15 -7.44
C GLY A 249 21.34 -25.46 -6.90
N ARG A 250 20.80 -24.64 -5.98
CA ARG A 250 19.43 -24.80 -5.48
C ARG A 250 18.42 -24.36 -6.54
N GLY A 251 17.19 -24.85 -6.44
CA GLY A 251 16.12 -24.51 -7.36
C GLY A 251 14.78 -25.10 -6.90
N PHE A 252 13.77 -24.92 -7.73
CA PHE A 252 12.43 -25.42 -7.47
C PHE A 252 12.18 -26.76 -8.17
N ARG A 253 11.04 -27.38 -7.87
CA ARG A 253 10.62 -28.61 -8.53
C ARG A 253 10.55 -28.43 -10.05
N ARG A 254 10.90 -29.50 -10.76
CA ARG A 254 10.79 -29.56 -12.23
C ARG A 254 9.34 -29.40 -12.67
N LEU A 255 9.16 -28.91 -13.89
CA LEU A 255 7.87 -28.77 -14.55
C LEU A 255 7.24 -30.16 -14.76
N GLY A 256 6.14 -30.42 -14.04
CA GLY A 256 5.40 -31.68 -14.05
C GLY A 256 4.55 -31.85 -15.32
N ASP A 257 4.13 -33.08 -15.58
CA ASP A 257 3.38 -33.40 -16.80
C ASP A 257 1.94 -32.87 -16.74
N GLU A 258 1.35 -32.81 -15.54
CA GLU A 258 0.02 -32.21 -15.36
C GLU A 258 0.04 -30.69 -15.57
N GLU A 259 1.09 -30.00 -15.10
CA GLU A 259 1.30 -28.57 -15.36
C GLU A 259 1.41 -28.31 -16.89
N LYS A 260 2.20 -29.12 -17.60
CA LYS A 260 2.34 -29.07 -19.06
C LYS A 260 1.01 -29.28 -19.77
N ARG A 261 0.26 -30.32 -19.36
CA ARG A 261 -1.05 -30.66 -19.93
C ARG A 261 -2.03 -29.49 -19.81
N LEU A 262 -2.11 -28.87 -18.63
CA LEU A 262 -2.99 -27.72 -18.39
C LEU A 262 -2.57 -26.48 -19.17
N LEU A 263 -1.27 -26.22 -19.32
CA LEU A 263 -0.76 -25.13 -20.16
C LEU A 263 -1.17 -25.32 -21.63
N VAL A 264 -1.04 -26.52 -22.18
CA VAL A 264 -1.48 -26.83 -23.56
C VAL A 264 -2.98 -26.70 -23.72
N GLU A 265 -3.77 -27.20 -22.76
CA GLU A 265 -5.24 -27.19 -22.83
C GLU A 265 -5.81 -25.77 -22.73
N HIS A 266 -5.23 -24.92 -21.87
CA HIS A 266 -5.83 -23.63 -21.52
C HIS A 266 -5.09 -22.42 -22.08
N ALA A 267 -3.89 -22.59 -22.64
CA ALA A 267 -3.13 -21.56 -23.32
C ALA A 267 -2.45 -22.11 -24.60
N PRO A 268 -3.22 -22.67 -25.56
CA PRO A 268 -2.63 -23.21 -26.77
C PRO A 268 -2.11 -22.08 -27.69
N ALA A 269 -1.02 -22.33 -28.43
CA ALA A 269 -0.48 -21.43 -29.46
C ALA A 269 -0.51 -22.05 -30.87
N PRO A 270 -1.70 -22.42 -31.41
CA PRO A 270 -1.79 -23.01 -32.74
C PRO A 270 -1.49 -21.94 -33.80
N GLY A 271 -0.26 -21.90 -34.29
CA GLY A 271 0.25 -20.86 -35.20
C GLY A 271 1.29 -19.92 -34.57
N GLY A 272 1.71 -20.19 -33.34
CA GLY A 272 2.64 -19.38 -32.57
C GLY A 272 1.95 -18.33 -31.70
N GLY A 273 2.74 -17.60 -30.91
CA GLY A 273 2.24 -16.58 -29.99
C GLY A 273 3.36 -15.94 -29.19
N ARG A 274 3.03 -14.99 -28.32
CA ARG A 274 3.95 -14.37 -27.37
C ARG A 274 3.60 -14.74 -25.94
N ALA A 275 4.60 -15.19 -25.19
CA ALA A 275 4.46 -15.48 -23.77
C ALA A 275 5.44 -14.67 -22.90
N LEU A 276 5.01 -14.35 -21.69
CA LEU A 276 5.85 -13.78 -20.64
C LEU A 276 5.91 -14.74 -19.45
N ASP A 277 7.10 -15.21 -19.09
CA ASP A 277 7.35 -16.07 -17.91
C ASP A 277 7.97 -15.22 -16.79
N VAL A 278 7.21 -14.94 -15.73
CA VAL A 278 7.57 -14.02 -14.66
C VAL A 278 8.09 -14.75 -13.43
N GLY A 279 9.34 -14.44 -13.06
CA GLY A 279 10.10 -15.22 -12.09
C GLY A 279 10.53 -16.55 -12.71
N CYS A 280 11.08 -16.50 -13.93
CA CYS A 280 11.32 -17.69 -14.74
C CYS A 280 12.36 -18.66 -14.15
N GLY A 281 13.14 -18.23 -13.15
CA GLY A 281 14.14 -19.08 -12.50
C GLY A 281 15.17 -19.64 -13.49
N THR A 282 15.32 -20.97 -13.52
CA THR A 282 16.21 -21.66 -14.48
C THR A 282 15.57 -21.91 -15.85
N GLY A 283 14.40 -21.31 -16.12
CA GLY A 283 13.86 -21.17 -17.47
C GLY A 283 13.10 -22.38 -18.03
N GLU A 284 12.81 -23.40 -17.22
CA GLU A 284 12.15 -24.62 -17.72
C GLU A 284 10.74 -24.36 -18.30
N THR A 285 9.98 -23.44 -17.70
CA THR A 285 8.64 -23.08 -18.21
C THR A 285 8.75 -22.30 -19.51
N ALA A 286 9.59 -21.27 -19.56
CA ALA A 286 9.88 -20.54 -20.79
C ALA A 286 10.36 -21.44 -21.94
N ALA A 287 11.28 -22.36 -21.68
CA ALA A 287 11.76 -23.33 -22.68
C ALA A 287 10.64 -24.25 -23.19
N TYR A 288 9.81 -24.75 -22.28
CA TYR A 288 8.66 -25.57 -22.66
C TYR A 288 7.65 -24.79 -23.52
N LEU A 289 7.30 -23.57 -23.13
CA LEU A 289 6.42 -22.71 -23.92
C LEU A 289 6.99 -22.41 -25.31
N ALA A 290 8.31 -22.20 -25.41
CA ALA A 290 8.97 -22.04 -26.70
C ALA A 290 8.83 -23.29 -27.58
N SER A 291 8.95 -24.50 -27.00
CA SER A 291 8.73 -25.75 -27.72
C SER A 291 7.29 -25.95 -28.21
N LEU A 292 6.32 -25.25 -27.61
CA LEU A 292 4.92 -25.20 -28.06
C LEU A 292 4.65 -24.15 -29.15
N GLY A 293 5.68 -23.39 -29.55
CA GLY A 293 5.60 -22.37 -30.61
C GLY A 293 5.50 -20.93 -30.12
N TYR A 294 5.60 -20.66 -28.81
CA TYR A 294 5.66 -19.29 -28.31
C TYR A 294 7.04 -18.66 -28.57
N THR A 295 7.06 -17.35 -28.85
CA THR A 295 8.22 -16.51 -28.57
C THR A 295 8.11 -16.01 -27.14
N VAL A 296 9.11 -16.29 -26.31
CA VAL A 296 8.98 -16.12 -24.86
C VAL A 296 9.94 -15.04 -24.34
N ASP A 297 9.41 -14.12 -23.55
CA ASP A 297 10.21 -13.28 -22.67
C ASP A 297 10.25 -13.93 -21.28
N GLY A 298 11.43 -14.41 -20.87
CA GLY A 298 11.66 -14.94 -19.53
C GLY A 298 12.28 -13.84 -18.65
N VAL A 299 11.53 -13.39 -17.64
CA VAL A 299 11.98 -12.33 -16.73
C VAL A 299 12.25 -12.89 -15.34
N ASP A 300 13.41 -12.55 -14.77
CA ASP A 300 13.74 -12.83 -13.38
C ASP A 300 14.59 -11.68 -12.83
N PHE A 301 14.38 -11.33 -11.56
CA PHE A 301 15.14 -10.28 -10.88
C PHE A 301 16.50 -10.76 -10.35
N ALA A 302 16.76 -12.07 -10.38
CA ALA A 302 18.02 -12.67 -9.96
C ALA A 302 18.89 -13.05 -11.18
N GLU A 303 19.99 -12.30 -11.40
CA GLU A 303 20.92 -12.60 -12.49
C GLU A 303 21.49 -14.02 -12.41
N GLY A 304 21.72 -14.55 -11.20
CA GLY A 304 22.19 -15.92 -11.00
C GLY A 304 21.22 -16.98 -11.55
N ALA A 305 19.92 -16.71 -11.53
CA ALA A 305 18.91 -17.57 -12.14
C ALA A 305 19.04 -17.57 -13.67
N LEU A 306 19.16 -16.38 -14.27
CA LEU A 306 19.26 -16.21 -15.72
C LEU A 306 20.57 -16.75 -16.30
N VAL A 307 21.68 -16.67 -15.57
CA VAL A 307 22.94 -17.33 -15.95
C VAL A 307 22.72 -18.83 -16.08
N ARG A 308 22.03 -19.45 -15.11
CA ARG A 308 21.68 -20.88 -15.18
C ARG A 308 20.66 -21.18 -16.26
N ALA A 309 19.63 -20.35 -16.44
CA ALA A 309 18.65 -20.54 -17.51
C ALA A 309 19.31 -20.58 -18.89
N ARG A 310 20.22 -19.64 -19.17
CA ARG A 310 20.99 -19.61 -20.44
C ARG A 310 21.86 -20.85 -20.64
N ALA A 311 22.42 -21.40 -19.56
CA ALA A 311 23.27 -22.59 -19.62
C ALA A 311 22.44 -23.89 -19.75
N GLU A 312 21.40 -24.05 -18.93
CA GLU A 312 20.57 -25.26 -18.87
C GLU A 312 19.60 -25.36 -20.06
N GLN A 313 19.18 -24.22 -20.62
CA GLN A 313 18.26 -24.14 -21.76
C GLN A 313 18.95 -23.67 -23.04
N ALA A 314 20.25 -23.94 -23.20
CA ALA A 314 21.05 -23.45 -24.33
C ALA A 314 20.52 -23.88 -25.71
N GLU A 315 19.84 -25.03 -25.77
CA GLU A 315 19.22 -25.57 -26.99
C GLU A 315 17.82 -24.99 -27.27
N SER A 316 17.26 -24.17 -26.36
CA SER A 316 15.94 -23.58 -26.53
C SER A 316 16.04 -22.33 -27.41
N GLU A 317 15.50 -22.43 -28.62
CA GLU A 317 15.32 -21.27 -29.49
C GLU A 317 14.03 -20.50 -29.11
N GLY A 318 13.99 -19.20 -29.38
CA GLY A 318 12.78 -18.40 -29.19
C GLY A 318 12.54 -17.87 -27.77
N VAL A 319 13.50 -17.99 -26.85
CA VAL A 319 13.45 -17.38 -25.51
C VAL A 319 14.42 -16.22 -25.38
N ARG A 320 13.93 -15.08 -24.89
CA ARG A 320 14.73 -13.91 -24.50
C ARG A 320 14.77 -13.79 -22.97
N TRP A 321 15.98 -13.89 -22.40
CA TRP A 321 16.22 -13.87 -20.95
C TRP A 321 16.57 -12.48 -20.45
N LEU A 322 15.74 -11.91 -19.57
CA LEU A 322 15.80 -10.50 -19.17
C LEU A 322 15.86 -10.36 -17.64
N CYS A 323 16.87 -9.63 -17.17
CA CYS A 323 16.99 -9.27 -15.76
C CYS A 323 16.06 -8.09 -15.46
N ARG A 324 14.93 -8.38 -14.81
CA ARG A 324 13.86 -7.42 -14.51
C ARG A 324 13.16 -7.77 -13.19
N ASP A 325 12.87 -6.76 -12.40
CA ASP A 325 12.03 -6.85 -11.21
C ASP A 325 10.58 -6.53 -11.58
N ALA A 326 9.71 -7.54 -11.65
CA ALA A 326 8.30 -7.34 -12.01
C ALA A 326 7.51 -6.46 -11.02
N GLU A 327 7.98 -6.32 -9.77
CA GLU A 327 7.35 -5.44 -8.77
C GLU A 327 7.71 -3.96 -9.01
N HIS A 328 8.93 -3.68 -9.48
CA HIS A 328 9.50 -2.33 -9.50
C HIS A 328 9.73 -1.78 -10.90
N ASP A 329 10.23 -2.59 -11.83
CA ASP A 329 10.56 -2.17 -13.18
C ASP A 329 9.31 -2.02 -14.04
N ASP A 330 9.36 -1.12 -15.03
CA ASP A 330 8.37 -1.07 -16.08
C ASP A 330 8.58 -2.19 -17.10
N LEU A 331 7.50 -2.92 -17.41
CA LEU A 331 7.48 -3.99 -18.41
C LEU A 331 6.69 -3.57 -19.66
N ALA A 332 6.28 -2.30 -19.74
CA ALA A 332 5.58 -1.74 -20.90
C ALA A 332 6.44 -1.72 -22.16
N ASP A 333 7.77 -1.64 -22.02
CA ASP A 333 8.75 -1.74 -23.12
C ASP A 333 8.88 -3.17 -23.66
N LEU A 334 8.44 -4.17 -22.90
CA LEU A 334 8.45 -5.56 -23.35
C LEU A 334 7.22 -5.85 -24.20
N ALA A 335 7.44 -6.14 -25.48
CA ALA A 335 6.42 -6.52 -26.44
C ALA A 335 5.28 -5.49 -26.58
N GLU A 336 5.47 -4.47 -27.43
CA GLU A 336 4.49 -3.38 -27.62
C GLU A 336 3.06 -3.88 -27.86
N ASP A 337 2.89 -4.93 -28.68
CA ASP A 337 1.58 -5.53 -29.00
C ASP A 337 1.01 -6.45 -27.91
N GLY A 338 1.64 -6.55 -26.73
CA GLY A 338 1.21 -7.40 -25.62
C GLY A 338 1.50 -8.90 -25.78
N TYR A 339 0.93 -9.71 -24.88
CA TYR A 339 1.13 -11.16 -24.76
C TYR A 339 -0.17 -11.95 -24.89
N ASP A 340 -0.07 -13.14 -25.49
CA ASP A 340 -1.16 -14.12 -25.52
C ASP A 340 -1.21 -14.94 -24.22
N LEU A 341 -0.05 -15.12 -23.58
CA LEU A 341 0.12 -15.83 -22.30
C LEU A 341 1.03 -15.05 -21.36
N VAL A 342 0.62 -14.86 -20.11
CA VAL A 342 1.52 -14.50 -19.01
C VAL A 342 1.48 -15.63 -17.98
N VAL A 343 2.64 -16.11 -17.52
CA VAL A 343 2.72 -17.18 -16.52
C VAL A 343 3.54 -16.74 -15.31
N LEU A 344 3.03 -17.04 -14.12
CA LEU A 344 3.75 -16.96 -12.86
C LEU A 344 3.79 -18.35 -12.24
N ARG A 345 4.93 -19.04 -12.40
CA ARG A 345 5.09 -20.40 -11.86
C ARG A 345 6.02 -20.38 -10.65
N LEU A 346 5.49 -20.80 -9.49
CA LEU A 346 6.19 -20.90 -8.21
C LEU A 346 6.84 -19.57 -7.74
N SER A 347 6.46 -18.45 -8.35
CA SER A 347 7.05 -17.13 -8.09
C SER A 347 6.10 -16.21 -7.32
N VAL A 348 4.78 -16.37 -7.47
CA VAL A 348 3.76 -15.46 -6.89
C VAL A 348 3.81 -15.37 -5.36
N ALA A 349 4.21 -16.45 -4.68
CA ALA A 349 4.36 -16.47 -3.22
C ALA A 349 5.42 -15.49 -2.71
N PHE A 350 6.40 -15.14 -3.55
CA PHE A 350 7.49 -14.23 -3.24
C PHE A 350 7.24 -12.78 -3.69
N VAL A 351 6.11 -12.54 -4.37
CA VAL A 351 5.67 -11.19 -4.74
C VAL A 351 4.99 -10.54 -3.54
N ARG A 352 5.40 -9.32 -3.19
CA ARG A 352 4.88 -8.58 -2.03
C ARG A 352 3.57 -7.89 -2.36
N ASP A 353 3.52 -7.14 -3.46
CA ASP A 353 2.31 -6.43 -3.93
C ASP A 353 1.68 -7.18 -5.11
N ARG A 354 0.93 -8.24 -4.80
CA ARG A 354 0.38 -9.16 -5.79
C ARG A 354 -0.68 -8.48 -6.66
N ALA A 355 -1.57 -7.64 -6.12
CA ALA A 355 -2.54 -6.84 -6.90
C ALA A 355 -1.84 -5.97 -7.93
N ARG A 356 -0.84 -5.21 -7.50
CA ARG A 356 -0.17 -4.28 -8.41
C ARG A 356 0.53 -5.04 -9.52
N VAL A 357 1.23 -6.13 -9.19
CA VAL A 357 1.89 -6.96 -10.19
C VAL A 357 0.85 -7.58 -11.13
N LEU A 358 -0.19 -8.22 -10.62
CA LEU A 358 -1.22 -8.85 -11.45
C LEU A 358 -1.98 -7.85 -12.32
N ARG A 359 -2.34 -6.68 -11.80
CA ARG A 359 -2.97 -5.59 -12.58
C ARG A 359 -2.07 -5.14 -13.74
N ARG A 360 -0.77 -4.98 -13.48
CA ARG A 360 0.20 -4.56 -14.50
C ARG A 360 0.39 -5.65 -15.55
N LEU A 361 0.51 -6.91 -15.13
CA LEU A 361 0.63 -8.06 -16.03
C LEU A 361 -0.64 -8.28 -16.86
N ALA A 362 -1.80 -8.13 -16.25
CA ALA A 362 -3.10 -8.18 -16.92
C ALA A 362 -3.23 -7.10 -18.00
N ALA A 363 -2.73 -5.89 -17.74
CA ALA A 363 -2.68 -4.81 -18.74
C ALA A 363 -1.69 -5.08 -19.90
N ARG A 364 -0.86 -6.13 -19.82
CA ARG A 364 -0.01 -6.58 -20.92
C ARG A 364 -0.65 -7.71 -21.74
N LEU A 365 -1.80 -8.24 -21.32
CA LEU A 365 -2.52 -9.24 -22.11
C LEU A 365 -3.14 -8.61 -23.35
N ARG A 366 -3.04 -9.33 -24.47
CA ARG A 366 -3.84 -9.07 -25.66
C ARG A 366 -5.30 -9.40 -25.40
N GLU A 367 -6.18 -8.92 -26.29
CA GLU A 367 -7.56 -9.39 -26.32
C GLU A 367 -7.58 -10.92 -26.50
N GLY A 368 -8.30 -11.62 -25.61
CA GLY A 368 -8.31 -13.08 -25.56
C GLY A 368 -7.08 -13.74 -24.90
N GLY A 369 -6.10 -12.96 -24.45
CA GLY A 369 -4.94 -13.43 -23.71
C GLY A 369 -5.30 -14.05 -22.36
N VAL A 370 -4.37 -14.82 -21.80
CA VAL A 370 -4.56 -15.55 -20.55
C VAL A 370 -3.41 -15.33 -19.58
N LEU A 371 -3.73 -15.14 -18.31
CA LEU A 371 -2.77 -15.16 -17.22
C LEU A 371 -2.91 -16.48 -16.46
N VAL A 372 -1.79 -17.19 -16.28
CA VAL A 372 -1.72 -18.47 -15.59
C VAL A 372 -0.85 -18.34 -14.35
N ILE A 373 -1.38 -18.71 -13.19
CA ILE A 373 -0.62 -18.76 -11.94
C ILE A 373 -0.54 -20.22 -11.50
N ILE A 374 0.68 -20.69 -11.23
CA ILE A 374 0.92 -22.03 -10.71
C ILE A 374 1.66 -21.89 -9.39
N THR A 375 1.04 -22.27 -8.28
CA THR A 375 1.62 -22.03 -6.95
C THR A 375 1.33 -23.17 -5.98
N PRO A 376 2.23 -23.46 -5.01
CA PRO A 376 1.92 -24.41 -3.95
C PRO A 376 0.76 -23.91 -3.10
N VAL A 377 -0.05 -24.84 -2.59
CA VAL A 377 -1.14 -24.53 -1.67
C VAL A 377 -0.82 -25.00 -0.25
N VAL A 378 -1.27 -24.23 0.75
CA VAL A 378 -1.03 -24.54 2.17
C VAL A 378 -1.52 -25.94 2.56
N GLU A 379 -2.64 -26.38 1.98
CA GLU A 379 -3.23 -27.70 2.22
C GLU A 379 -2.30 -28.86 1.84
N HIS A 380 -1.51 -28.70 0.79
CA HIS A 380 -0.62 -29.74 0.25
C HIS A 380 0.86 -29.49 0.58
N THR A 381 1.15 -28.47 1.40
CA THR A 381 2.52 -28.07 1.75
C THR A 381 2.82 -28.35 3.23
N ALA A 382 3.91 -29.08 3.47
CA ALA A 382 4.42 -29.36 4.81
C ALA A 382 4.63 -28.05 5.60
N GLU A 383 4.40 -28.10 6.91
CA GLU A 383 4.30 -26.90 7.74
C GLU A 383 5.55 -26.01 7.62
N GLU A 384 6.74 -26.58 7.66
CA GLU A 384 8.02 -25.89 7.52
C GLU A 384 8.18 -25.12 6.19
N ARG A 385 7.38 -25.46 5.17
CA ARG A 385 7.45 -24.90 3.81
C ARG A 385 6.25 -24.04 3.43
N ARG A 386 5.25 -23.83 4.29
CA ARG A 386 4.08 -23.03 3.88
C ARG A 386 4.38 -21.55 3.65
N HIS A 387 5.57 -21.06 4.01
CA HIS A 387 6.03 -19.72 3.62
C HIS A 387 6.23 -19.54 2.11
N ILE A 388 6.21 -20.63 1.32
CA ILE A 388 6.23 -20.62 -0.16
C ILE A 388 4.91 -21.10 -0.78
N ALA A 389 3.84 -21.16 0.00
CA ALA A 389 2.53 -21.65 -0.42
C ALA A 389 1.44 -20.62 -0.10
N LEU A 390 0.35 -20.65 -0.87
CA LEU A 390 -0.79 -19.76 -0.67
C LEU A 390 -1.97 -20.52 -0.06
N ASP A 391 -2.74 -19.86 0.80
CA ASP A 391 -4.02 -20.36 1.27
C ASP A 391 -5.18 -20.03 0.30
N GLU A 392 -6.37 -20.52 0.62
CA GLU A 392 -7.57 -20.36 -0.22
C GLU A 392 -8.00 -18.89 -0.38
N ASP A 393 -7.75 -18.05 0.62
CA ASP A 393 -8.15 -16.65 0.60
C ASP A 393 -7.17 -15.84 -0.24
N GLU A 394 -5.86 -16.10 -0.10
CA GLU A 394 -4.83 -15.55 -0.97
C GLU A 394 -5.07 -15.98 -2.43
N LEU A 395 -5.39 -17.25 -2.68
CA LEU A 395 -5.73 -17.71 -4.03
C LEU A 395 -6.97 -16.99 -4.59
N ALA A 396 -8.02 -16.81 -3.78
CA ALA A 396 -9.21 -16.08 -4.20
C ALA A 396 -8.89 -14.63 -4.57
N ALA A 397 -8.05 -13.96 -3.79
CA ALA A 397 -7.61 -12.59 -4.05
C ALA A 397 -6.90 -12.46 -5.40
N LEU A 398 -6.04 -13.42 -5.78
CA LEU A 398 -5.36 -13.42 -7.10
C LEU A 398 -6.32 -13.51 -8.29
N THR A 399 -7.55 -13.99 -8.08
CA THR A 399 -8.56 -14.13 -9.13
C THR A 399 -9.43 -12.89 -9.31
N ASP A 400 -9.35 -11.93 -8.38
CA ASP A 400 -10.13 -10.71 -8.45
C ASP A 400 -9.69 -9.81 -9.61
N GLY A 401 -10.67 -9.21 -10.28
CA GLY A 401 -10.43 -8.43 -11.50
C GLY A 401 -10.35 -9.24 -12.78
N PHE A 402 -10.73 -10.52 -12.77
CA PHE A 402 -10.88 -11.32 -13.99
C PHE A 402 -12.32 -11.81 -14.16
N GLU A 403 -12.86 -11.65 -15.35
CA GLU A 403 -14.21 -12.09 -15.72
C GLU A 403 -14.35 -13.61 -15.76
N GLN A 404 -13.28 -14.32 -16.14
CA GLN A 404 -13.26 -15.77 -16.21
C GLN A 404 -12.10 -16.34 -15.42
N VAL A 405 -12.46 -17.15 -14.44
CA VAL A 405 -11.54 -17.81 -13.52
C VAL A 405 -11.77 -19.31 -13.58
N ARG A 406 -10.71 -20.08 -13.83
CA ARG A 406 -10.73 -21.55 -13.69
C ARG A 406 -9.58 -21.98 -12.80
N ARG A 407 -9.84 -22.93 -11.91
CA ARG A 407 -8.86 -23.52 -11.01
C ARG A 407 -8.74 -25.02 -11.24
N PHE A 408 -7.51 -25.50 -11.27
CA PHE A 408 -7.16 -26.92 -11.38
C PHE A 408 -6.12 -27.27 -10.30
N ASP A 409 -5.97 -28.57 -10.05
CA ASP A 409 -4.85 -29.11 -9.28
C ASP A 409 -3.84 -29.74 -10.24
N ALA A 410 -2.55 -29.52 -9.96
CA ALA A 410 -1.45 -30.17 -10.65
C ALA A 410 -0.42 -30.68 -9.63
N GLU A 411 -0.64 -31.90 -9.15
CA GLU A 411 0.28 -32.59 -8.21
C GLU A 411 0.54 -31.75 -6.94
N GLY A 412 -0.54 -31.24 -6.32
CA GLY A 412 -0.48 -30.43 -5.11
C GLY A 412 -0.18 -28.95 -5.33
N LEU A 413 -0.22 -28.49 -6.58
CA LEU A 413 -0.15 -27.07 -6.96
C LEU A 413 -1.53 -26.59 -7.42
N ALA A 414 -1.93 -25.39 -7.02
CA ALA A 414 -3.06 -24.72 -7.65
C ALA A 414 -2.61 -24.13 -8.98
N VAL A 415 -3.38 -24.40 -10.04
CA VAL A 415 -3.26 -23.78 -11.35
C VAL A 415 -4.47 -22.89 -11.58
N LEU A 416 -4.27 -21.58 -11.55
CA LEU A 416 -5.30 -20.58 -11.84
C LEU A 416 -5.16 -20.13 -13.30
N VAL A 417 -6.24 -20.19 -14.06
CA VAL A 417 -6.33 -19.73 -15.44
C VAL A 417 -7.30 -18.56 -15.48
N LEU A 418 -6.79 -17.36 -15.78
CA LEU A 418 -7.47 -16.09 -15.62
C LEU A 418 -7.58 -15.35 -16.96
N ARG A 419 -8.79 -14.89 -17.31
CA ARG A 419 -9.08 -14.20 -18.58
C ARG A 419 -10.04 -13.03 -18.37
N GLY A 420 -10.01 -12.09 -19.31
CA GLY A 420 -10.91 -10.93 -19.33
C GLY A 420 -10.67 -10.01 -18.13
N PRO A 421 -9.54 -9.29 -18.08
CA PRO A 421 -9.28 -8.38 -16.97
C PRO A 421 -10.32 -7.24 -16.92
N ALA A 422 -11.10 -7.19 -15.85
CA ALA A 422 -12.01 -6.11 -15.50
C ALA A 422 -11.30 -5.19 -14.51
N GLY A 423 -11.29 -3.88 -14.72
CA GLY A 423 -10.37 -2.91 -14.11
C GLY A 423 -10.33 -2.75 -12.57
N SER A 424 -10.91 -3.65 -11.76
CA SER A 424 -10.79 -3.70 -10.30
C SER A 424 -9.94 -4.90 -9.88
N PHE A 425 -8.75 -4.69 -9.31
CA PHE A 425 -7.87 -5.78 -8.80
C PHE A 425 -7.60 -5.56 -7.31
N SER A 426 -8.08 -6.44 -6.44
CA SER A 426 -7.94 -6.34 -4.97
C SER A 426 -6.76 -7.11 -4.34
N ALA A 427 -6.00 -7.89 -5.12
CA ALA A 427 -5.05 -8.91 -4.61
C ALA A 427 -3.93 -8.48 -3.63
#